data_AF-A0A7Y4GWG8-F1
#
_entry.id   AF-A0A7Y4GWG8-F1
#
_cell.length_a   1.000
_cell.length_b   1.000
_cell.length_c   1.000
_cell.angle_alpha   90.00
_cell.angle_beta   90.00
_cell.angle_gamma   90.00
#
_symmetry.space_group_name_H-M   'P 1'
#
loop_
_entity.id
_entity.type
_entity.pdbx_description
1 polymer ?
#
loop_
_entity_poly.entity_id
_entity_poly.type
_entity_poly.pdbx_seq_one_letter_code
_entity_poly.pdbx_strand_id
1 'polypeptide(L)' 'MRNIVNETGEIIAKATHDGTLVGGHHRIAVAASLGQMLLWQDSGEPVNLETFFRHPASSQRRMA' A
#
# COMPACT_ATOMS: atom_id res chain seq x y z
N MET A 1 2.40 2.63 -13.28
CA MET A 1 1.68 2.92 -12.02
C MET A 1 0.43 2.05 -11.97
N ARG A 2 0.11 1.50 -10.81
CA ARG A 2 -1.06 0.65 -10.57
C ARG A 2 -1.96 1.30 -9.54
N ASN A 3 -3.26 1.17 -9.69
CA ASN A 3 -4.22 1.65 -8.71
C ASN A 3 -4.54 0.52 -7.72
N ILE A 4 -4.67 0.90 -6.46
CA ILE A 4 -5.16 0.05 -5.39
C ILE A 4 -6.61 0.46 -5.15
N VAL A 5 -7.50 -0.51 -5.28
CA VAL A 5 -8.93 -0.33 -5.05
C VAL A 5 -9.39 -1.14 -3.85
N ASN A 6 -10.53 -0.79 -3.28
CA ASN A 6 -11.24 -1.66 -2.35
C ASN A 6 -12.16 -2.63 -3.11
N GLU A 7 -12.89 -3.45 -2.35
CA GLU A 7 -13.87 -4.41 -2.87
C GLU A 7 -15.01 -3.77 -3.69
N THR A 8 -15.31 -2.49 -3.47
CA THR A 8 -16.34 -1.76 -4.22
C THR A 8 -15.79 -1.12 -5.52
N GLY A 9 -14.48 -1.27 -5.78
CA GLY A 9 -13.81 -0.67 -6.93
C GLY A 9 -13.41 0.80 -6.72
N GLU A 10 -13.56 1.34 -5.50
CA GLU A 10 -13.12 2.70 -5.17
C GLU A 10 -11.59 2.75 -5.11
N ILE A 11 -11.00 3.79 -5.74
CA ILE A 11 -9.56 4.01 -5.74
C ILE A 11 -9.11 4.57 -4.38
N ILE A 12 -8.37 3.74 -3.63
CA ILE A 12 -7.82 4.06 -2.32
C ILE A 12 -6.45 4.74 -2.43
N ALA A 13 -5.57 4.18 -3.26
CA ALA A 13 -4.23 4.73 -3.50
C ALA A 13 -3.65 4.30 -4.85
N LYS A 14 -2.44 4.75 -5.15
CA LYS A 14 -1.68 4.37 -6.35
C LYS A 14 -0.29 3.91 -5.90
N ALA A 15 0.25 2.92 -6.59
CA ALA A 15 1.61 2.46 -6.37
C ALA A 15 2.39 2.35 -7.68
N THR A 16 3.71 2.39 -7.60
CA THR A 16 4.59 1.97 -8.69
C THR A 16 4.58 0.43 -8.81
N HIS A 17 5.12 -0.08 -9.91
CA HIS A 17 5.23 -1.52 -10.12
C HIS A 17 6.17 -2.16 -9.08
N ASP A 18 7.19 -1.41 -8.65
CA ASP A 18 8.16 -1.77 -7.61
C ASP A 18 7.60 -1.72 -6.18
N GLY A 19 6.29 -1.55 -6.01
CA GLY A 19 5.66 -1.55 -4.69
C GLY A 19 5.88 -0.27 -3.87
N THR A 20 6.21 0.86 -4.51
CA THR A 20 6.26 2.16 -3.83
C THR A 20 4.91 2.85 -3.89
N LEU A 21 4.29 3.18 -2.76
CA LEU A 21 3.06 3.98 -2.73
C LEU A 21 3.33 5.41 -3.20
N VAL A 22 2.59 5.83 -4.23
CA VAL A 22 2.56 7.20 -4.74
C VAL A 22 1.41 7.92 -4.03
N GLY A 23 1.65 8.23 -2.75
CA GLY A 23 0.65 8.83 -1.85
C GLY A 23 -0.39 7.84 -1.32
N GLY A 24 -1.26 8.32 -0.43
CA GLY A 24 -2.34 7.50 0.11
C GLY A 24 -1.97 6.52 1.22
N HIS A 25 -0.78 6.60 1.82
CA HIS A 25 -0.40 5.80 3.01
C HIS A 25 -1.46 5.88 4.12
N HIS A 26 -1.97 7.08 4.39
CA HIS A 26 -3.05 7.27 5.36
C HIS A 26 -4.34 6.54 4.94
N ARG A 27 -4.73 6.64 3.66
CA ARG A 27 -5.97 5.98 3.16
C ARG A 27 -5.84 4.45 3.17
N ILE A 28 -4.67 3.92 2.80
CA ILE A 28 -4.38 2.48 2.89
C ILE A 28 -4.41 2.02 4.35
N ALA A 29 -3.83 2.79 5.27
CA ALA A 29 -3.82 2.45 6.70
C ALA A 29 -5.23 2.43 7.29
N VAL A 30 -6.07 3.41 6.94
CA VAL A 30 -7.46 3.46 7.36
C VAL A 30 -8.24 2.28 6.79
N ALA A 31 -8.14 2.02 5.48
CA ALA A 31 -8.85 0.91 4.84
C ALA A 31 -8.43 -0.45 5.42
N ALA A 32 -7.13 -0.65 5.63
CA ALA A 32 -6.59 -1.84 6.29
C ALA A 32 -7.11 -1.99 7.73
N SER A 33 -7.15 -0.91 8.50
CA SER A 33 -7.63 -0.90 9.88
C SER A 33 -9.13 -1.18 9.98
N LEU A 34 -9.90 -0.82 8.95
CA LEU A 34 -11.32 -1.14 8.80
C LEU A 34 -11.56 -2.59 8.31
N GLY A 35 -10.49 -3.36 8.06
CA GLY A 35 -10.57 -4.72 7.54
C GLY A 35 -10.99 -4.79 6.07
N GLN A 36 -10.89 -3.70 5.32
CA GLN A 36 -11.23 -3.69 3.90
C GLN A 36 -10.19 -4.46 3.10
N MET A 37 -10.65 -5.32 2.18
CA MET A 37 -9.75 -5.99 1.27
C MET A 37 -9.31 -5.02 0.17
N LEU A 38 -8.00 -4.82 0.06
CA LEU A 38 -7.39 -3.96 -0.93
C LEU A 38 -6.85 -4.82 -2.08
N LEU A 39 -7.22 -4.45 -3.30
CA LEU A 39 -6.95 -5.20 -4.52
C LEU A 39 -6.20 -4.34 -5.53
N TRP A 40 -5.33 -4.96 -6.32
CA TRP A 40 -4.77 -4.33 -7.50
C TRP A 40 -5.85 -4.19 -8.57
N GLN A 41 -6.13 -2.97 -9.03
CA GLN A 41 -7.17 -2.75 -10.05
C GLN A 41 -6.92 -3.55 -11.34
N ASP A 42 -5.66 -3.77 -11.69
CA ASP A 42 -5.22 -4.41 -12.93
C ASP A 42 -5.41 -5.93 -12.92
N SER A 43 -5.05 -6.58 -11.81
CA SER A 43 -5.07 -8.05 -11.70
C SER A 43 -6.18 -8.59 -10.80
N GLY A 44 -6.83 -7.75 -10.00
CA GLY A 44 -7.74 -8.18 -8.94
C GLY A 44 -7.06 -8.88 -7.76
N GLU A 45 -5.73 -8.97 -7.78
CA GLU A 45 -4.96 -9.67 -6.75
C GLU A 45 -4.94 -8.87 -5.44
N PRO A 46 -4.98 -9.54 -4.28
CA PRO A 46 -4.87 -8.87 -3.00
C PRO A 46 -3.53 -8.14 -2.87
N VAL A 47 -3.60 -6.93 -2.33
CA VAL A 47 -2.44 -6.08 -2.10
C VAL A 47 -1.73 -6.55 -0.83
N ASN A 48 -0.44 -6.86 -0.93
CA ASN A 48 0.37 -7.15 0.25
C ASN A 48 0.66 -5.86 1.02
N LEU A 49 -0.12 -5.62 2.07
CA LEU A 49 0.01 -4.44 2.93
C LEU A 49 1.31 -4.40 3.71
N GLU A 50 1.90 -5.56 4.03
CA GLU A 50 3.18 -5.61 4.73
C GLU A 50 4.29 -4.94 3.92
N THR A 51 4.24 -4.97 2.58
CA THR A 51 5.24 -4.30 1.74
C THR A 51 5.22 -2.78 1.92
N PHE A 52 4.07 -2.20 2.24
CA PHE A 52 3.91 -0.75 2.42
C PHE A 52 4.08 -0.30 3.87
N PHE A 53 3.70 -1.14 4.82
CA PHE A 53 3.84 -0.87 6.26
C PHE A 53 5.13 -1.42 6.86
N ARG A 54 5.95 -2.13 6.07
CA ARG A 54 7.31 -2.47 6.47
C ARG A 54 8.08 -1.17 6.65
N HIS A 55 8.07 -0.69 7.88
CA HIS A 55 9.10 0.20 8.39
C HIS A 55 10.43 -0.41 7.94
N PRO A 56 11.33 0.35 7.28
CA PRO A 56 12.70 -0.12 7.15
C PRO A 56 13.21 -0.30 8.57
N ALA A 57 13.20 -1.55 9.05
CA ALA A 57 13.98 -1.92 10.20
C ALA A 57 15.41 -1.58 9.82
N SER A 58 15.96 -0.56 10.47
CA SER A 58 17.37 -0.15 10.40
C SER A 58 17.92 0.25 9.01
N SER A 59 17.71 1.49 8.57
CA SER A 59 18.70 2.16 7.72
C SER A 59 18.77 3.65 8.01
N GLN A 60 19.33 3.99 9.18
CA GLN A 60 20.22 5.14 9.44
C GLN A 60 20.30 5.43 10.93
N ARG A 61 21.23 4.75 11.60
CA ARG A 61 22.14 5.39 12.58
C ARG A 61 23.30 4.44 12.81
N ARG A 62 24.27 4.51 11.88
CA ARG A 62 25.64 4.12 12.18
C ARG A 62 26.55 5.26 11.73
N MET A 63 27.31 5.75 12.72
CA MET A 63 28.51 6.62 12.66
C MET A 63 28.30 8.12 12.44
N ALA A 64 28.43 8.87 13.55
CA ALA A 64 29.32 10.03 13.62
C ALA A 64 30.27 9.78 14.79
#